data_AF-A0A3P6RWM0-F1
#
_entry.id   AF-A0A3P6RWM0-F1
#
_cell.length_a   1.000
_cell.length_b   1.000
_cell.length_c   1.000
_cell.angle_alpha   90.00
_cell.angle_beta   90.00
_cell.angle_gamma   90.00
#
_symmetry.space_group_name_H-M   'P 1'
#
loop_
_entity.id
_entity.type
_entity.pdbx_description
1 polymer ?
#
loop_
_entity_poly.entity_id
_entity_poly.type
_entity_poly.pdbx_seq_one_letter_code
_entity_poly.pdbx_strand_id
1 'polypeptide(L)'
;MRWHLAATDGEDRTWILQLNNSEACQICYNGYFENGMDACLQCHKPLAAQLKHLSHCRDCLSAWRPHRSDCHLCFLEPKHMVRTTLCRLNTEVKTAIERMNLYAKEQY
;
A
#
# COMPACT_ATOMS: atom_id res chain seq x y z
N MET A 1 -10.98 13.71 14.54
CA MET A 1 -10.97 14.28 13.17
C MET A 1 -10.17 13.33 12.29
N ARG A 2 -10.82 12.57 11.39
CA ARG A 2 -10.21 11.54 10.54
C ARG A 2 -9.92 12.21 9.19
N TRP A 3 -8.67 12.56 8.93
CA TRP A 3 -8.29 13.24 7.69
C TRP A 3 -8.33 12.23 6.54
N HIS A 4 -9.32 12.36 5.66
CA HIS A 4 -9.36 11.64 4.39
C HIS A 4 -8.46 12.41 3.41
N LEU A 5 -7.26 11.88 3.16
CA LEU A 5 -6.36 12.39 2.12
C LEU A 5 -6.92 12.02 0.75
N ALA A 6 -7.60 12.98 0.13
CA ALA A 6 -7.89 12.95 -1.30
C ALA A 6 -6.61 13.33 -2.05
N ALA A 7 -5.68 12.37 -2.21
CA ALA A 7 -4.54 12.53 -3.09
C ALA A 7 -5.01 12.32 -4.53
N THR A 8 -5.40 13.42 -5.17
CA THR A 8 -5.68 13.49 -6.60
C THR A 8 -4.35 13.56 -7.35
N ASP A 9 -3.92 12.41 -7.86
CA ASP A 9 -3.07 12.31 -9.02
C ASP A 9 -3.62 11.12 -9.82
N GLY A 10 -3.80 11.24 -11.13
CA GLY A 10 -4.75 10.47 -11.95
C GLY A 10 -4.64 8.93 -11.99
N GLU A 11 -3.84 8.30 -11.14
CA GLU A 11 -3.93 6.89 -10.82
C GLU A 11 -4.77 6.69 -9.55
N ASP A 12 -5.83 5.89 -9.64
CA ASP A 12 -6.60 5.45 -8.48
C ASP A 12 -5.68 4.67 -7.51
N ARG A 13 -5.07 5.37 -6.56
CA ARG A 13 -4.23 4.84 -5.49
C ARG A 13 -5.00 4.69 -4.18
N THR A 14 -6.32 4.84 -4.21
CA THR A 14 -7.18 4.71 -3.02
C THR A 14 -7.11 3.30 -2.43
N TRP A 15 -6.91 2.27 -3.26
CA TRP A 15 -6.70 0.90 -2.82
C TRP A 15 -5.42 0.71 -1.99
N ILE A 16 -4.37 1.52 -2.22
CA ILE A 16 -3.13 1.49 -1.42
C ILE A 16 -3.39 1.97 0.01
N LEU A 17 -4.28 2.96 0.18
CA LEU A 17 -4.72 3.41 1.50
C LEU A 17 -5.62 2.38 2.18
N GLN A 18 -6.43 1.66 1.41
CA GLN A 18 -7.27 0.57 1.94
C GLN A 18 -6.42 -0.63 2.40
N LEU A 19 -5.31 -0.91 1.72
CA LEU A 19 -4.36 -1.96 2.09
C LEU A 19 -3.80 -1.79 3.50
N ASN A 20 -3.53 -0.57 3.96
CA ASN A 20 -2.90 -0.36 5.27
C ASN A 20 -3.84 -0.61 6.47
N ASN A 21 -5.15 -0.76 6.21
CA ASN A 21 -6.16 -0.91 7.27
C ASN A 21 -6.50 -2.37 7.62
N SER A 22 -5.98 -3.33 6.85
CA SER A 22 -6.19 -4.76 7.13
C SER A 22 -5.05 -5.32 7.96
N GLU A 23 -5.39 -6.06 9.02
CA GLU A 23 -4.42 -6.77 9.88
C GLU A 23 -3.53 -7.70 9.04
N ALA A 24 -4.11 -8.41 8.07
CA ALA A 24 -3.36 -9.30 7.16
C ALA A 24 -2.30 -8.53 6.36
N CYS A 25 -2.62 -7.31 5.92
CA CYS A 25 -1.68 -6.45 5.21
C CYS A 25 -0.61 -5.87 6.11
N GLN A 26 -0.94 -5.51 7.35
CA GLN A 26 0.04 -5.06 8.34
C GLN A 26 1.04 -6.19 8.63
N ILE A 27 0.57 -7.42 8.81
CA ILE A 27 1.42 -8.60 8.99
C ILE A 27 2.30 -8.82 7.74
N CYS A 28 1.72 -8.79 6.54
CA CYS A 28 2.45 -8.95 5.28
C CYS A 28 3.57 -7.91 5.11
N TYR A 29 3.31 -6.64 5.46
CA TYR A 29 4.24 -5.54 5.23
C TYR A 29 5.24 -5.31 6.37
N ASN A 30 4.94 -5.76 7.59
CA ASN A 30 5.82 -5.64 8.77
C ASN A 30 6.67 -6.90 9.04
N GLY A 31 6.30 -8.07 8.53
CA GLY A 31 6.98 -9.34 8.80
C GLY A 31 8.10 -9.74 7.84
N TYR A 32 8.92 -10.71 8.27
CA TYR A 32 9.78 -11.52 7.41
C TYR A 32 8.92 -12.55 6.67
N PHE A 33 9.25 -12.78 5.40
CA PHE A 33 8.45 -13.54 4.43
C PHE A 33 8.04 -14.95 4.89
N GLU A 34 8.80 -15.57 5.79
CA GLU A 34 8.66 -16.97 6.17
C GLU A 34 7.34 -17.31 6.89
N ASN A 35 6.76 -16.35 7.63
CA ASN A 35 5.47 -16.49 8.32
C ASN A 35 4.34 -15.68 7.64
N GLY A 36 4.64 -15.00 6.53
CA GLY A 36 3.78 -13.96 5.96
C GLY A 36 3.01 -14.36 4.71
N MET A 37 3.23 -15.54 4.13
CA MET A 37 2.61 -15.91 2.85
C MET A 37 1.07 -15.89 2.91
N ASP A 38 0.48 -16.50 3.93
CA ASP A 38 -0.99 -16.53 4.08
C ASP A 38 -1.55 -15.14 4.35
N ALA A 39 -0.86 -14.34 5.17
CA ALA A 39 -1.24 -12.96 5.43
C ALA A 39 -1.15 -12.09 4.17
N CYS A 40 -0.10 -12.27 3.36
CA CYS A 40 0.05 -11.58 2.08
C CYS A 40 -1.00 -12.02 1.05
N LEU A 41 -1.32 -13.31 0.97
CA LEU A 41 -2.41 -13.80 0.12
C LEU A 41 -3.76 -13.23 0.56
N GLN A 42 -4.07 -13.24 1.86
CA GLN A 42 -5.29 -12.64 2.39
C GLN A 42 -5.34 -11.12 2.13
N CYS A 43 -4.20 -10.45 2.22
CA CYS A 43 -4.07 -9.03 1.92
C CYS A 43 -4.30 -8.71 0.43
N HIS A 44 -3.73 -9.52 -0.48
CA HIS A 44 -3.66 -9.21 -1.92
C HIS A 44 -4.81 -9.81 -2.73
N LYS A 45 -5.40 -10.92 -2.30
CA LYS A 45 -6.49 -11.60 -3.02
C LYS A 45 -7.72 -10.70 -3.28
N PRO A 46 -8.18 -9.86 -2.32
CA PRO A 46 -9.25 -8.90 -2.58
C PRO A 46 -8.90 -7.86 -3.67
N LEU A 47 -7.60 -7.64 -3.93
CA LEU A 47 -7.08 -6.66 -4.86
C LEU A 47 -6.44 -7.30 -6.10
N ALA A 48 -6.75 -8.58 -6.36
CA ALA A 48 -6.19 -9.29 -7.49
C ALA A 48 -6.46 -8.58 -8.82
N ALA A 49 -7.59 -7.87 -8.95
CA ALA A 49 -7.93 -7.10 -10.13
C ALA A 49 -6.97 -5.90 -10.37
N GLN A 50 -6.47 -5.28 -9.30
CA GLN A 50 -5.51 -4.18 -9.32
C GLN A 50 -4.07 -4.68 -9.39
N LEU A 51 -3.79 -5.90 -8.91
CA LEU A 51 -2.44 -6.48 -8.89
C LEU A 51 -2.13 -7.32 -10.14
N LYS A 52 -3.13 -7.70 -10.95
CA LYS A 52 -2.96 -8.51 -12.18
C LYS A 52 -2.02 -7.91 -13.23
N HIS A 53 -1.77 -6.61 -13.15
CA HIS A 53 -0.84 -5.88 -14.03
C HIS A 53 0.61 -6.24 -13.72
N LEU A 54 0.89 -6.65 -12.48
CA LEU A 54 2.19 -7.13 -12.04
C LEU A 54 2.31 -8.60 -12.48
N SER A 55 3.31 -8.89 -13.31
CA SER A 55 3.51 -10.22 -13.94
C SER A 55 3.50 -11.34 -12.90
N HIS A 56 4.24 -11.15 -11.81
CA HIS A 56 4.37 -12.14 -10.73
C HIS A 56 3.10 -12.31 -9.89
N CYS A 57 2.23 -11.30 -9.84
CA CYS A 57 0.98 -11.38 -9.09
C CYS A 57 -0.14 -12.08 -9.83
N ARG A 58 -0.12 -12.06 -11.16
CA ARG A 58 -1.10 -12.82 -11.94
C ARG A 58 -1.04 -14.30 -11.59
N ASP A 59 0.15 -14.88 -11.57
CA ASP A 59 0.32 -16.32 -11.34
C ASP A 59 0.10 -16.68 -9.86
N CYS A 60 0.61 -15.85 -8.95
CA CYS A 60 0.42 -16.04 -7.51
C CYS A 60 -1.05 -15.96 -7.08
N LEU A 61 -1.83 -15.00 -7.61
CA LEU A 61 -3.20 -14.76 -7.16
C LEU A 61 -4.27 -15.57 -7.92
N SER A 62 -3.93 -16.15 -9.07
CA SER A 62 -4.83 -17.04 -9.83
C SER A 62 -4.67 -18.53 -9.49
N ALA A 63 -3.55 -18.92 -8.90
CA ALA A 63 -3.29 -20.31 -8.53
C ALA A 63 -4.16 -20.78 -7.34
N TRP A 64 -4.72 -21.98 -7.45
CA TRP A 64 -5.40 -22.66 -6.34
C TRP A 64 -4.42 -23.00 -5.20
N ARG A 65 -3.15 -23.28 -5.54
CA ARG A 65 -2.02 -23.46 -4.61
C ARG A 65 -0.81 -22.72 -5.15
N PRO A 66 -0.62 -21.46 -4.76
CA PRO A 66 0.51 -20.66 -5.21
C PRO A 66 1.84 -21.22 -4.68
N HIS A 67 2.88 -21.27 -5.50
CA HIS A 67 4.23 -21.59 -5.04
C HIS A 67 4.84 -20.40 -4.28
N ARG A 68 5.52 -20.69 -3.16
CA ARG A 68 6.18 -19.67 -2.30
C ARG A 68 7.13 -18.76 -3.06
N SER A 69 7.93 -19.34 -3.97
CA SER A 69 8.90 -18.63 -4.80
C SER A 69 8.23 -17.61 -5.72
N ASP A 70 7.11 -18.00 -6.32
CA ASP A 70 6.44 -17.24 -7.38
C ASP A 70 5.66 -16.07 -6.77
N CYS A 71 5.07 -16.32 -5.59
CA CYS A 71 4.44 -15.29 -4.79
C CYS A 71 5.40 -14.31 -4.13
N HIS A 72 6.67 -14.67 -3.98
CA HIS A 72 7.64 -13.78 -3.33
C HIS A 72 7.80 -12.47 -4.06
N LEU A 73 7.99 -12.54 -5.37
CA LEU A 73 8.09 -11.37 -6.22
C LEU A 73 6.78 -10.59 -6.26
N CYS A 74 5.64 -11.29 -6.30
CA CYS A 74 4.33 -10.64 -6.17
C CYS A 74 4.18 -9.89 -4.85
N PHE A 75 4.79 -10.30 -3.74
CA PHE A 75 4.58 -9.58 -2.47
C PHE A 75 5.54 -8.42 -2.29
N LEU A 76 6.74 -8.51 -2.86
CA LEU A 76 7.75 -7.45 -2.78
C LEU A 76 7.34 -6.19 -3.52
N GLU A 77 6.81 -6.32 -4.73
CA GLU A 77 6.49 -5.18 -5.57
C GLU A 77 5.33 -4.31 -5.01
N PRO A 78 4.17 -4.86 -4.62
CA PRO A 78 3.13 -4.14 -3.90
C PRO A 78 3.61 -3.59 -2.56
N LYS A 79 4.45 -4.33 -1.81
CA LYS A 79 5.05 -3.81 -0.57
C LYS A 79 5.87 -2.55 -0.82
N HIS A 80 6.66 -2.54 -1.89
CA HIS A 80 7.42 -1.36 -2.32
C HIS A 80 6.49 -0.21 -2.75
N MET A 81 5.47 -0.49 -3.57
CA MET A 81 4.46 0.50 -3.99
C MET A 81 3.73 1.14 -2.81
N VAL A 82 3.31 0.33 -1.83
CA VAL A 82 2.64 0.79 -0.62
C VAL A 82 3.58 1.69 0.19
N ARG A 83 4.81 1.25 0.44
CA ARG A 83 5.80 2.03 1.21
C ARG A 83 6.13 3.37 0.55
N THR A 84 6.38 3.37 -0.76
CA THR A 84 6.70 4.60 -1.51
C THR A 84 5.51 5.57 -1.53
N THR A 85 4.29 5.07 -1.73
CA THR A 85 3.08 5.88 -1.69
C THR A 85 2.84 6.48 -0.31
N LEU A 86 2.96 5.68 0.77
CA LEU A 86 2.83 6.18 2.14
C LEU A 86 3.89 7.24 2.48
N CYS A 87 5.13 7.04 2.03
CA CYS A 87 6.20 8.01 2.21
C CYS A 87 5.88 9.34 1.50
N ARG A 88 5.41 9.27 0.24
CA ARG A 88 5.00 10.44 -0.55
C ARG A 88 3.89 11.21 0.16
N LEU A 89 2.81 10.52 0.56
CA LEU A 89 1.69 11.12 1.26
C LEU A 89 2.09 11.77 2.59
N ASN A 90 2.97 11.13 3.36
CA ASN A 90 3.47 11.69 4.61
C ASN A 90 4.24 13.01 4.37
N THR A 91 5.05 13.07 3.31
CA THR A 91 5.77 14.28 2.93
C THR A 91 4.81 15.39 2.49
N GLU A 92 3.83 15.07 1.64
CA GLU A 92 2.80 16.02 1.20
C GLU A 92 2.01 16.61 2.38
N VAL A 93 1.59 15.76 3.32
CA VAL A 93 0.90 16.18 4.56
C VAL A 93 1.78 17.11 5.40
N LYS A 94 3.04 16.74 5.63
CA LYS A 94 3.98 17.57 6.39
C LYS A 94 4.17 18.93 5.75
N THR A 95 4.41 18.98 4.45
CA THR A 95 4.56 20.24 3.70
C THR A 95 3.29 21.08 3.75
N ALA A 96 2.11 20.47 3.65
CA ALA A 96 0.84 21.19 3.76
C ALA A 96 0.65 21.81 5.16
N ILE A 97 0.91 21.04 6.22
CA ILE A 97 0.85 21.52 7.61
C ILE A 97 1.86 22.65 7.85
N GLU A 98 3.08 22.52 7.37
CA GLU A 98 4.11 23.56 7.47
C GLU A 98 3.68 24.85 6.78
N ARG A 99 3.12 24.77 5.56
CA ARG A 99 2.57 25.93 4.85
C ARG A 99 1.43 26.58 5.63
N MET A 100 0.48 25.80 6.15
CA MET A 100 -0.62 26.33 6.97
C MET A 100 -0.11 27.06 8.21
N ASN A 101 0.89 26.48 8.89
CA ASN A 101 1.49 27.09 10.08
C ASN A 101 2.23 28.39 9.77
N LEU A 102 2.84 28.51 8.59
CA LEU A 102 3.47 29.76 8.15
C LEU A 102 2.41 30.84 7.90
N TYR A 103 1.35 30.53 7.14
CA TYR A 103 0.26 31.48 6.90
C TYR A 103 -0.43 31.94 8.19
N ALA A 104 -0.62 31.04 9.16
CA ALA A 104 -1.21 31.39 10.46
C ALA A 104 -0.32 32.36 11.27
N LYS A 105 1.01 32.31 11.08
CA LYS A 105 1.97 33.20 11.76
C LYS A 105 2.13 34.55 11.07
N GLU A 106 1.89 34.65 9.76
CA GLU A 106 1.96 35.92 9.01
C GLU A 106 0.70 36.79 9.16
N GLN A 107 -0.37 36.25 9.77
CA GLN A 107 -1.64 36.96 10.02
C GLN A 107 -1.72 37.61 11.42
N TYR A 108 -0.67 37.49 12.23
CA TYR A 108 -0.52 38.09 13.57
C TYR A 108 0.81 38.84 13.67
#